data_AF-A0A8T2IIE4-F1
#
_entry.id   AF-A0A8T2IIE4-F1
#
_cell.length_a   1.000
_cell.length_b   1.000
_cell.length_c   1.000
_cell.angle_alpha   90.00
_cell.angle_beta   90.00
_cell.angle_gamma   90.00
#
_symmetry.space_group_name_H-M   'P 1'
#
loop_
_entity.id
_entity.type
_entity.pdbx_description
1 polymer ?
#
loop_
_entity_poly.entity_id
_entity_poly.type
_entity_poly.pdbx_seq_one_letter_code
_entity_poly.pdbx_strand_id
1 'polypeptide(L)'
;MAGHRETPLSSCPAGLNPNEYFGLSPEQRRVEEERFALRSQLKRQYQIELNNPHRRTLVEDPALTVGVCQNRNIYPNFRPTPKTSLLGSDLWHWAPFLLWYYVH
;
A
#
# COMPACT_ATOMS: atom_id res chain seq x y z
N MET A 1 -22.80 -24.63 6.24
CA MET A 1 -22.39 -23.53 5.33
C MET A 1 -20.91 -23.28 5.56
N ALA A 2 -20.07 -23.33 4.53
CA ALA A 2 -18.63 -23.12 4.70
C ALA A 2 -18.36 -21.64 4.99
N GLY A 3 -17.73 -21.33 6.12
CA GLY A 3 -17.31 -19.96 6.43
C GLY A 3 -16.20 -19.50 5.47
N HIS A 4 -16.26 -18.26 5.02
CA HIS A 4 -15.21 -17.69 4.17
C HIS A 4 -13.91 -17.55 4.98
N ARG A 5 -12.83 -18.16 4.51
CA ARG A 5 -11.50 -18.06 5.14
C ARG A 5 -10.65 -17.09 4.35
N GLU A 6 -10.18 -16.04 5.02
CA GLU A 6 -9.24 -15.10 4.43
C GLU A 6 -7.91 -15.81 4.13
N THR A 7 -7.37 -15.52 2.94
CA THR A 7 -6.02 -15.93 2.54
C THR A 7 -5.25 -14.68 2.08
N PRO A 8 -3.91 -14.68 2.07
CA PRO A 8 -3.14 -13.49 1.71
C PRO A 8 -3.50 -12.89 0.33
N LEU A 9 -4.03 -13.71 -0.58
CA LEU A 9 -4.43 -13.31 -1.93
C LEU A 9 -5.95 -13.18 -2.10
N SER A 10 -6.75 -13.52 -1.08
CA SER A 10 -8.22 -13.42 -1.12
C SER A 10 -8.73 -12.83 0.20
N SER A 11 -9.03 -11.53 0.17
CA SER A 11 -9.67 -10.82 1.28
C SER A 11 -11.13 -11.22 1.45
N CYS A 12 -11.66 -11.10 2.66
CA CYS A 12 -13.09 -11.27 2.91
C CYS A 12 -13.91 -10.19 2.20
N PRO A 13 -15.02 -10.53 1.53
CA PRO A 13 -15.92 -9.52 0.96
C PRO A 13 -16.54 -8.68 2.09
N ALA A 14 -16.69 -7.38 1.84
CA ALA A 14 -17.22 -6.41 2.80
C ALA A 14 -18.53 -6.88 3.46
N GLY A 15 -19.54 -7.26 2.66
CA GLY A 15 -20.83 -7.69 3.17
C GLY A 15 -20.85 -8.96 4.05
N LEU A 16 -19.75 -9.72 4.10
CA LEU A 16 -19.62 -10.88 5.00
C LEU A 16 -18.88 -10.54 6.29
N ASN A 17 -18.23 -9.36 6.37
CA ASN A 17 -17.48 -8.93 7.54
C ASN A 17 -18.45 -8.52 8.67
N PRO A 18 -18.53 -9.26 9.80
CA PRO A 18 -19.45 -8.93 10.88
C PRO A 18 -19.17 -7.57 11.52
N ASN A 19 -17.91 -7.10 11.46
CA ASN A 19 -17.50 -5.82 12.05
C ASN A 19 -18.11 -4.62 11.33
N GLU A 20 -18.59 -4.78 10.09
CA GLU A 20 -19.20 -3.68 9.32
C GLU A 20 -20.60 -3.35 9.84
N TYR A 21 -21.31 -4.33 10.42
CA TYR A 21 -22.71 -4.17 10.83
C TYR A 21 -22.92 -4.29 12.34
N PHE A 22 -22.19 -5.20 13.02
CA PHE A 22 -22.42 -5.53 14.42
C PHE A 22 -21.24 -5.03 15.27
N GLY A 23 -21.29 -3.75 15.70
CA GLY A 23 -20.32 -3.23 16.68
C GLY A 23 -19.71 -1.85 16.41
N LEU A 24 -20.37 -0.99 15.62
CA LEU A 24 -19.87 0.37 15.36
C LEU A 24 -19.76 1.18 16.66
N SER A 25 -18.53 1.30 17.17
CA SER A 25 -18.23 2.14 18.32
C SER A 25 -18.26 3.62 17.92
N PRO A 26 -18.53 4.55 18.86
CA PRO A 26 -18.50 5.98 18.54
C PRO A 26 -17.13 6.45 18.02
N GLU A 27 -16.04 5.83 18.49
CA GLU A 27 -14.69 6.15 18.00
C GLU A 27 -14.47 5.70 16.55
N GLN A 28 -15.02 4.54 16.15
CA GLN A 28 -14.95 4.09 14.75
C GLN A 28 -15.67 5.06 13.81
N ARG A 29 -16.84 5.57 14.22
CA ARG A 29 -17.58 6.57 13.44
C ARG A 29 -16.78 7.87 13.27
N ARG A 30 -16.10 8.35 14.32
CA ARG A 30 -15.22 9.52 14.23
C ARG A 30 -14.08 9.31 13.24
N VAL A 31 -13.43 8.15 13.30
CA VAL A 31 -12.34 7.80 12.35
C VAL A 31 -12.86 7.74 10.91
N GLU A 32 -14.07 7.22 10.69
CA GLU A 32 -14.72 7.19 9.37
C GLU A 32 -15.07 8.59 8.87
N GLU A 33 -15.61 9.45 9.74
CA GLU A 33 -15.91 10.85 9.44
C GLU A 33 -14.64 11.63 9.08
N GLU A 34 -13.55 11.45 9.82
CA GLU A 34 -12.25 12.06 9.53
C GLU A 34 -11.70 11.60 8.17
N ARG A 35 -11.75 10.28 7.89
CA ARG A 35 -11.35 9.74 6.59
C ARG A 35 -12.20 10.28 5.45
N PHE A 36 -13.51 10.41 5.66
CA PHE A 36 -14.44 10.96 4.67
C PHE A 36 -14.19 12.46 4.44
N ALA A 37 -13.97 13.23 5.50
CA ALA A 37 -13.60 14.64 5.42
C ALA A 37 -12.33 14.83 4.59
N LEU A 38 -11.27 14.08 4.90
CA LEU A 38 -10.02 14.12 4.14
C LEU A 38 -10.23 13.76 2.66
N ARG A 39 -10.97 12.66 2.40
CA ARG A 39 -11.27 12.22 1.03
C ARG A 39 -12.05 13.28 0.25
N SER A 40 -13.04 13.92 0.88
CA SER A 40 -13.85 14.97 0.25
C SER A 40 -13.03 16.22 -0.06
N GLN A 41 -12.11 16.60 0.84
CA GLN A 41 -11.20 17.72 0.64
C GLN A 41 -10.26 17.47 -0.53
N LEU A 42 -9.61 16.31 -0.58
CA LEU A 42 -8.71 15.92 -1.67
C LEU A 42 -9.46 15.85 -3.01
N LYS A 43 -10.67 15.28 -3.02
CA LYS A 43 -11.52 15.25 -4.21
C LYS A 43 -11.88 16.66 -4.70
N ARG A 44 -12.23 17.58 -3.78
CA ARG A 44 -12.53 18.97 -4.11
C ARG A 44 -11.32 19.66 -4.74
N GLN A 45 -10.13 19.51 -4.15
CA GLN A 45 -8.89 20.09 -4.69
C GLN A 45 -8.63 19.59 -6.12
N TYR A 46 -8.71 18.27 -6.33
CA TYR A 46 -8.55 17.67 -7.64
C TYR A 46 -9.57 18.20 -8.67
N GLN A 47 -10.84 18.33 -8.28
CA GLN A 47 -11.88 18.85 -9.16
C GLN A 47 -11.68 20.32 -9.54
N ILE A 48 -11.21 21.16 -8.61
CA ILE A 48 -10.93 22.58 -8.89
C ILE A 48 -9.83 22.69 -9.95
N GLU A 49 -8.77 21.90 -9.83
CA GLU A 49 -7.67 21.90 -10.79
C GLU A 49 -8.08 21.32 -12.15
N LEU A 50 -8.86 20.23 -12.13
CA LEU A 50 -9.37 19.59 -13.34
C LEU A 50 -10.29 20.51 -14.14
N ASN A 51 -11.15 21.27 -13.45
CA ASN A 51 -12.14 22.15 -14.08
C ASN A 51 -11.58 23.53 -14.49
N ASN A 52 -10.28 23.79 -14.33
CA ASN A 52 -9.68 25.07 -14.71
C ASN A 52 -9.58 25.20 -16.25
N PRO A 53 -10.25 26.18 -16.89
CA PRO A 53 -10.27 26.33 -18.34
C PRO A 53 -8.91 26.74 -18.93
N HIS A 54 -8.01 27.28 -18.12
CA HIS A 54 -6.67 27.68 -18.57
C HIS A 54 -5.61 26.59 -18.40
N ARG A 55 -6.01 25.38 -17.97
CA ARG A 55 -5.08 24.29 -17.72
C ARG A 55 -4.46 23.77 -19.03
N ARG A 56 -3.13 23.71 -19.07
CA ARG A 56 -2.35 23.23 -20.24
C ARG A 56 -1.60 21.92 -19.98
N THR A 57 -1.52 21.48 -18.73
CA THR A 57 -0.67 20.35 -18.28
C THR A 57 -1.49 19.25 -17.60
N LEU A 58 -0.92 18.06 -17.41
CA LEU A 58 -1.51 16.99 -16.60
C LEU A 58 -1.62 17.43 -15.11
N VAL A 59 -2.67 17.01 -14.39
CA VAL A 59 -2.76 17.22 -12.93
C VAL A 59 -1.73 16.31 -12.30
N GLU A 60 -0.80 16.88 -11.55
CA GLU A 60 0.19 16.11 -10.81
C GLU A 60 -0.45 15.57 -9.52
N ASP A 61 -0.40 14.24 -9.34
CA ASP A 61 -0.84 13.62 -8.10
C ASP A 61 0.35 13.50 -7.15
N PRO A 62 0.38 14.26 -6.02
CA PRO A 62 1.47 14.16 -5.07
C PRO A 62 1.60 12.76 -4.46
N ALA A 63 0.51 11.99 -4.35
CA ALA A 63 0.57 10.63 -3.83
C ALA A 63 1.33 9.69 -4.77
N LEU A 64 1.18 9.86 -6.09
CA LEU A 64 1.94 9.11 -7.08
C LEU A 64 3.43 9.47 -7.00
N THR A 65 3.75 10.77 -6.94
CA THR A 65 5.13 11.24 -6.84
C THR A 65 5.79 10.70 -5.56
N VAL A 66 5.12 10.79 -4.41
CA VAL A 66 5.62 10.23 -3.16
C VAL A 66 5.80 8.72 -3.25
N GLY A 67 4.85 7.99 -3.84
CA GLY A 67 4.96 6.54 -4.03
C GLY A 67 6.17 6.14 -4.89
N VAL A 68 6.39 6.84 -6.00
CA VAL A 68 7.58 6.63 -6.86
C VAL A 68 8.86 6.97 -6.11
N CYS A 69 8.89 8.09 -5.40
CA CYS A 69 10.03 8.50 -4.59
C CYS A 69 10.34 7.48 -3.48
N GLN A 70 9.33 7.00 -2.76
CA GLN A 70 9.49 6.02 -1.69
C GLN A 70 10.03 4.69 -2.21
N ASN A 71 9.52 4.22 -3.36
CA ASN A 71 10.02 3.01 -4.01
C ASN A 71 11.46 3.14 -4.50
N ARG A 72 11.92 4.34 -4.84
CA ARG A 72 13.31 4.61 -5.24
C ARG A 72 14.23 4.93 -4.05
N ASN A 73 13.68 5.34 -2.92
CA ASN A 73 14.42 5.76 -1.73
C ASN A 73 14.77 4.58 -0.80
N ILE A 74 15.49 3.60 -1.35
CA ILE A 74 15.76 2.32 -0.68
C ILE A 74 16.93 2.44 0.30
N TYR A 75 18.05 3.02 -0.13
CA TYR A 75 19.30 3.01 0.64
C TYR A 75 19.28 3.81 1.95
N PRO A 76 18.66 5.01 2.02
CA PRO A 76 18.68 5.79 3.26
C PRO A 76 17.94 5.15 4.44
N ASN A 77 16.95 4.30 4.16
CA ASN A 77 16.19 3.58 5.20
C ASN A 77 16.69 2.16 5.44
N PHE A 78 17.68 1.70 4.65
CA PHE A 78 18.23 0.36 4.78
C PHE A 78 19.11 0.26 6.03
N ARG A 79 18.87 -0.77 6.84
CA ARG A 79 19.67 -1.07 8.03
C ARG A 79 20.31 -2.45 7.87
N PRO A 80 21.64 -2.58 8.01
CA PRO A 80 22.30 -3.89 7.97
C PRO A 80 21.97 -4.67 9.26
N THR A 81 20.96 -5.53 9.17
CA THR A 81 20.54 -6.44 10.24
C THR A 81 20.83 -7.90 9.84
N PRO A 82 20.99 -8.84 10.78
CA PRO A 82 21.23 -10.24 10.42
C PRO A 82 20.13 -10.82 9.52
N LYS A 83 18.86 -10.42 9.71
CA LYS A 83 17.74 -10.84 8.86
C LYS A 83 17.88 -10.34 7.42
N THR A 84 18.26 -9.07 7.23
CA THR A 84 18.45 -8.49 5.88
C THR A 84 19.67 -9.07 5.18
N SER A 85 20.75 -9.37 5.92
CA SER A 85 21.95 -10.00 5.35
C SER A 85 21.67 -11.44 4.92
N LEU A 86 20.98 -12.23 5.76
CA LEU A 86 20.65 -13.62 5.44
C LEU A 86 19.68 -13.72 4.24
N LEU A 87 18.61 -12.92 4.23
CA LEU A 87 17.65 -12.92 3.12
C LEU A 87 18.25 -12.33 1.84
N GLY A 88 18.97 -11.21 1.96
CA GLY A 88 19.55 -10.51 0.83
C GLY A 88 20.76 -11.24 0.28
N SER A 89 21.87 -11.22 1.01
CA SER A 89 23.16 -11.75 0.56
C SER A 89 23.07 -13.27 0.36
N ASP A 90 22.87 -14.04 1.43
CA ASP A 90 23.14 -15.48 1.38
C ASP A 90 22.11 -16.27 0.58
N LEU A 91 20.82 -16.00 0.82
CA LEU A 91 19.75 -16.74 0.15
C LEU A 91 19.49 -16.27 -1.28
N TRP A 92 19.51 -14.97 -1.54
CA TRP A 92 19.09 -14.45 -2.84
C TRP A 92 20.25 -14.21 -3.81
N HIS A 93 21.44 -13.87 -3.31
CA HIS A 93 22.62 -13.70 -4.16
C HIS A 93 23.42 -15.00 -4.24
N TRP A 94 23.93 -15.52 -3.12
CA TRP A 94 24.87 -16.65 -3.16
C TRP A 94 24.24 -17.99 -3.51
N ALA A 95 23.04 -18.29 -3.00
CA ALA A 95 22.43 -19.61 -3.19
C ALA A 95 22.17 -19.96 -4.67
N PRO A 96 21.64 -19.05 -5.53
CA PRO A 96 21.53 -19.33 -6.96
C PRO A 96 22.88 -19.60 -7.60
N PHE A 97 23.92 -18.80 -7.33
CA PHE A 97 25.25 -19.00 -7.92
C PHE A 97 25.83 -20.37 -7.60
N LEU A 98 25.73 -20.80 -6.34
CA LEU A 98 26.18 -22.13 -5.94
C LEU A 98 25.36 -23.22 -6.63
N LEU A 99 24.04 -23.08 -6.70
CA LEU A 99 23.16 -24.05 -7.34
C LEU A 99 23.49 -24.22 -8.83
N TRP A 100 23.68 -23.11 -9.57
CA TRP A 100 24.08 -23.16 -10.98
C TRP A 100 25.45 -23.79 -11.17
N TYR A 101 26.41 -23.51 -10.29
CA TYR A 101 27.75 -24.09 -10.36
C TYR A 101 27.77 -25.61 -10.16
N TYR A 102 26.97 -26.14 -9.22
CA TYR A 102 26.94 -27.57 -8.93
C TYR A 102 26.05 -28.40 -9.87
N VAL A 103 25.09 -27.76 -10.55
CA VAL A 103 24.23 -28.42 -11.55
C VAL A 103 24.93 -28.57 -12.90
N HIS A 104 25.95 -27.73 -13.18
CA HIS A 104 26.73 -27.74 -14.41
C HIS A 104 27.95 -28.68 -14.31
#